data_AF-A0A957GHC3-F1
#
_entry.id   AF-A0A957GHC3-F1
#
_cell.length_a   1.000
_cell.length_b   1.000
_cell.length_c   1.000
_cell.angle_alpha   90.00
_cell.angle_beta   90.00
_cell.angle_gamma   90.00
#
_symmetry.space_group_name_H-M   'P 1'
#
loop_
_entity.id
_entity.type
_entity.pdbx_description
1 polymer ?
#
loop_
_entity_poly.entity_id
_entity_poly.type
_entity_poly.pdbx_seq_one_letter_code
_entity_poly.pdbx_strand_id
1 'polypeptide(L)'
;MQHATRNTQYAILLPLLLLGCQSAADLDTPPEILYGQDICDECSMIISESRYAASYVTTTGDVRRFDGIGDMLLYDSKHHEQVHVYWVHDFDSEAWLLADKATLVQSATLSTPMGWGLIAFADPAAAADYVAAQGGSTTTFADLQQLFASGAVDPTTLSGHFHESAAQHSDTLNHTND
;
A
#
# COMPACT_ATOMS: atom_id res chain seq x y z
N MET A 1 43.28 -74.86 -3.96
CA MET A 1 43.33 -73.93 -2.80
C MET A 1 43.98 -72.65 -3.32
N GLN A 2 43.36 -71.48 -3.44
CA GLN A 2 42.15 -70.88 -2.88
C GLN A 2 41.57 -69.91 -3.92
N HIS A 3 40.24 -69.80 -3.97
CA HIS A 3 39.52 -68.76 -4.71
C HIS A 3 39.71 -67.42 -3.99
N ALA A 4 40.04 -66.34 -4.71
CA ALA A 4 39.90 -64.97 -4.21
C ALA A 4 38.86 -64.24 -5.06
N THR A 5 37.73 -63.98 -4.43
CA THR A 5 36.49 -63.42 -4.96
C THR A 5 36.60 -61.93 -5.29
N ARG A 6 36.00 -61.56 -6.44
CA ARG A 6 35.57 -60.21 -6.86
C ARG A 6 34.98 -59.38 -5.70
N ASN A 7 35.22 -58.08 -5.68
CA ASN A 7 34.23 -57.15 -5.15
C ASN A 7 34.31 -55.78 -5.85
N THR A 8 33.56 -55.65 -6.94
CA THR A 8 33.25 -54.37 -7.60
C THR A 8 32.29 -53.61 -6.69
N GLN A 9 32.79 -52.64 -5.92
CA GLN A 9 31.96 -51.77 -5.10
C GLN A 9 31.27 -50.74 -6.00
N TYR A 10 30.00 -50.99 -6.34
CA TYR A 10 29.12 -49.94 -6.84
C TYR A 10 28.77 -49.03 -5.66
N ALA A 11 29.41 -47.86 -5.60
CA ALA A 11 29.01 -46.79 -4.72
C ALA A 11 27.64 -46.27 -5.19
N ILE A 12 26.58 -46.75 -4.54
CA ILE A 12 25.22 -46.25 -4.70
C ILE A 12 25.20 -44.83 -4.15
N LEU A 13 25.25 -43.84 -5.05
CA LEU A 13 24.99 -42.42 -4.76
C LEU A 13 23.50 -42.29 -4.46
N LEU A 14 23.17 -42.23 -3.17
CA LEU A 14 21.83 -41.94 -2.68
C LEU A 14 21.53 -40.44 -2.93
N PRO A 15 20.50 -40.07 -3.70
CA PRO A 15 20.16 -38.66 -3.87
C PRO A 15 19.54 -38.17 -2.56
N LEU A 16 20.22 -37.20 -1.93
CA LEU A 16 19.76 -36.51 -0.74
C LEU A 16 18.51 -35.69 -1.14
N LEU A 17 17.33 -36.23 -0.86
CA LEU A 17 16.06 -35.52 -1.00
C LEU A 17 16.04 -34.36 0.01
N LEU A 18 16.36 -33.17 -0.48
CA LEU A 18 16.13 -31.91 0.21
C LEU A 18 14.61 -31.69 0.28
N LEU A 19 13.97 -32.23 1.32
CA LEU A 19 12.67 -31.72 1.75
C LEU A 19 12.90 -30.35 2.37
N GLY A 20 12.82 -29.31 1.53
CA GLY A 20 12.69 -27.94 2.01
C GLY A 20 11.37 -27.81 2.77
N CYS A 21 11.44 -27.57 4.08
CA CYS A 21 10.32 -27.04 4.83
C CYS A 21 10.02 -25.65 4.28
N GLN A 22 9.09 -25.57 3.33
CA GLN A 22 8.48 -24.31 2.95
C GLN A 22 7.52 -23.95 4.09
N SER A 23 8.01 -23.14 5.03
CA SER A 23 7.15 -22.48 6.01
C SER A 23 6.05 -21.76 5.23
N ALA A 24 4.77 -22.01 5.55
CA ALA A 24 3.70 -21.21 4.98
C ALA A 24 3.98 -19.74 5.33
N ALA A 25 3.95 -18.87 4.32
CA ALA A 25 4.14 -17.44 4.53
C ALA A 25 3.01 -16.93 5.43
N ASP A 26 3.36 -16.18 6.47
CA ASP A 26 2.38 -15.43 7.25
C ASP A 26 1.98 -14.20 6.45
N LEU A 27 0.78 -14.24 5.86
CA LEU A 27 0.27 -13.19 4.99
C LEU A 27 -0.29 -11.99 5.77
N ASP A 28 -0.49 -12.12 7.08
CA ASP A 28 -1.08 -11.10 7.94
C ASP A 28 -0.03 -10.27 8.70
N THR A 29 1.26 -10.52 8.43
CA THR A 29 2.35 -9.71 8.95
C THR A 29 2.70 -8.59 7.96
N PRO A 30 2.78 -7.31 8.40
CA PRO A 30 3.23 -6.23 7.53
C PRO A 30 4.62 -6.51 6.96
N PRO A 31 4.86 -6.27 5.67
CA PRO A 31 6.14 -6.56 5.07
C PRO A 31 7.23 -5.60 5.57
N GLU A 32 8.46 -6.09 5.56
CA GLU A 32 9.64 -5.25 5.80
C GLU A 32 9.89 -4.36 4.56
N ILE A 33 10.02 -3.06 4.83
CA ILE A 33 10.51 -2.05 3.89
C ILE A 33 11.84 -1.52 4.44
N LEU A 34 12.90 -1.65 3.65
CA LEU A 34 14.20 -1.07 3.94
C LEU A 34 14.23 0.37 3.43
N TYR A 35 13.79 1.32 4.27
CA TYR A 35 13.77 2.73 3.90
C TYR A 35 15.16 3.25 3.48
N GLY A 36 15.17 4.05 2.42
CA GLY A 36 16.41 4.53 1.79
C GLY A 36 17.09 3.49 0.88
N GLN A 37 16.52 2.30 0.71
CA GLN A 37 17.09 1.21 -0.11
C GLN A 37 16.07 0.59 -1.06
N ASP A 38 14.89 0.23 -0.55
CA ASP A 38 13.85 -0.41 -1.36
C ASP A 38 13.29 0.57 -2.40
N ILE A 39 12.93 0.03 -3.57
CA ILE A 39 12.41 0.79 -4.71
C ILE A 39 10.90 0.58 -4.78
N CYS A 40 10.16 1.68 -4.96
CA CYS A 40 8.72 1.67 -5.18
C CYS A 40 8.37 0.95 -6.49
N ASP A 41 7.46 -0.03 -6.42
CA ASP A 41 7.03 -0.84 -7.57
C ASP A 41 6.29 -0.02 -8.65
N GLU A 42 5.74 1.15 -8.30
CA GLU A 42 5.04 2.04 -9.24
C GLU A 42 5.96 3.12 -9.82
N CYS A 43 6.52 3.99 -8.98
CA CYS A 43 7.26 5.17 -9.45
C CYS A 43 8.76 4.92 -9.68
N SER A 44 9.27 3.73 -9.31
CA SER A 44 10.69 3.35 -9.42
C SER A 44 11.67 4.28 -8.65
N MET A 45 11.16 5.06 -7.70
CA MET A 45 11.97 5.86 -6.76
C MET A 45 12.24 5.10 -5.46
N ILE A 46 13.25 5.53 -4.72
CA ILE A 46 13.59 4.95 -3.41
C ILE A 46 12.51 5.31 -2.39
N ILE A 47 12.01 4.31 -1.67
CA ILE A 47 11.06 4.49 -0.58
C ILE A 47 11.78 5.12 0.60
N SER A 48 11.43 6.36 0.93
CA SER A 48 12.27 7.19 1.82
C SER A 48 11.66 7.43 3.20
N GLU A 49 10.34 7.55 3.27
CA GLU A 49 9.64 7.97 4.48
C GLU A 49 8.53 6.99 4.87
N SER A 50 8.66 6.38 6.05
CA SER A 50 7.72 5.41 6.62
C SER A 50 6.28 5.92 6.65
N ARG A 51 6.05 7.13 7.16
CA ARG A 51 4.70 7.72 7.31
C ARG A 51 3.86 7.80 6.04
N TYR A 52 4.48 7.75 4.86
CA TYR A 52 3.79 7.75 3.56
C TYR A 52 3.74 6.38 2.91
N ALA A 53 4.70 5.51 3.26
CA ALA A 53 4.88 4.23 2.63
C ALA A 53 3.62 3.35 2.74
N ALA A 54 3.43 2.54 1.72
CA ALA A 54 2.33 1.59 1.65
C ALA A 54 2.83 0.28 1.05
N SER A 55 2.09 -0.78 1.27
CA SER A 55 2.41 -2.08 0.72
C SER A 55 1.16 -2.94 0.61
N TYR A 56 1.17 -3.91 -0.30
CA TYR A 56 0.20 -5.00 -0.24
C TYR A 56 0.88 -6.35 -0.42
N VAL A 57 0.20 -7.38 0.08
CA VAL A 57 0.60 -8.78 -0.07
C VAL A 57 -0.46 -9.49 -0.90
N THR A 58 -0.06 -10.18 -1.96
CA THR A 58 -0.97 -10.98 -2.78
C THR A 58 -1.38 -12.26 -2.06
N THR A 59 -2.44 -12.90 -2.56
CA THR A 59 -2.87 -14.24 -2.11
C THR A 59 -1.82 -15.34 -2.37
N THR A 60 -0.85 -15.09 -3.25
CA THR A 60 0.31 -15.95 -3.48
C THR A 60 1.50 -15.64 -2.56
N GLY A 61 1.41 -14.57 -1.76
CA GLY A 61 2.48 -14.13 -0.85
C GLY A 61 3.50 -13.18 -1.47
N ASP A 62 3.25 -12.67 -2.67
CA ASP A 62 4.11 -11.66 -3.29
C ASP A 62 3.88 -10.31 -2.61
N VAL A 63 4.96 -9.59 -2.32
CA VAL A 63 4.92 -8.28 -1.65
C VAL A 63 5.21 -7.19 -2.67
N ARG A 64 4.32 -6.19 -2.73
CA ARG A 64 4.56 -4.93 -3.46
C ARG A 64 4.77 -3.79 -2.48
N ARG A 65 5.77 -2.94 -2.71
CA ARG A 65 6.19 -1.85 -1.83
C ARG A 65 6.06 -0.52 -2.56
N PHE A 66 5.56 0.50 -1.86
CA PHE A 66 5.26 1.79 -2.46
C PHE A 66 5.74 2.94 -1.58
N ASP A 67 6.20 4.01 -2.22
CA ASP A 67 6.62 5.24 -1.54
C ASP A 67 5.42 6.08 -1.07
N GLY A 68 4.20 5.74 -1.52
CA GLY A 68 2.98 6.43 -1.16
C GLY A 68 1.73 5.57 -1.33
N ILE A 69 0.66 5.91 -0.60
CA ILE A 69 -0.67 5.31 -0.76
C ILE A 69 -1.19 5.48 -2.19
N GLY A 70 -0.97 6.64 -2.82
CA GLY A 70 -1.41 6.88 -4.19
C GLY A 70 -0.67 6.05 -5.24
N ASP A 71 0.63 5.80 -5.04
CA ASP A 71 1.40 4.89 -5.89
C ASP A 71 0.87 3.45 -5.80
N MET A 72 0.55 2.99 -4.58
CA MET A 72 -0.08 1.67 -4.36
C MET A 72 -1.41 1.55 -5.10
N LEU A 73 -2.29 2.54 -4.98
CA LEU A 73 -3.61 2.54 -5.62
C LEU A 73 -3.51 2.61 -7.15
N LEU A 74 -2.54 3.38 -7.67
CA LEU A 74 -2.28 3.46 -9.11
C LEU A 74 -1.76 2.14 -9.66
N TYR A 75 -0.87 1.47 -8.92
CA TYR A 75 -0.37 0.17 -9.33
C TYR A 75 -1.47 -0.88 -9.33
N ASP A 76 -2.28 -0.94 -8.26
CA ASP A 76 -3.40 -1.87 -8.13
C ASP A 76 -4.43 -1.69 -9.26
N SER A 77 -4.73 -0.44 -9.61
CA SER A 77 -5.67 -0.14 -10.71
C SER A 77 -5.14 -0.50 -12.10
N LYS A 78 -3.83 -0.69 -12.28
CA LYS A 78 -3.21 -1.12 -13.54
C LYS A 78 -3.03 -2.63 -13.64
N HIS A 79 -2.72 -3.29 -12.51
CA HIS A 79 -2.29 -4.69 -12.51
C HIS A 79 -3.37 -5.65 -12.04
N HIS A 80 -4.31 -5.21 -11.20
CA HIS A 80 -5.43 -6.01 -10.70
C HIS A 80 -4.99 -7.35 -10.11
N GLU A 81 -3.93 -7.34 -9.29
CA GLU A 81 -3.45 -8.55 -8.63
C GLU A 81 -4.46 -9.05 -7.59
N GLN A 82 -4.43 -10.35 -7.30
CA GLN A 82 -5.27 -10.90 -6.24
C GLN A 82 -4.66 -10.58 -4.88
N VAL A 83 -5.09 -9.48 -4.27
CA VAL A 83 -4.54 -8.99 -2.99
C VAL A 83 -5.18 -9.67 -1.79
N HIS A 84 -4.34 -10.12 -0.85
CA HIS A 84 -4.75 -10.64 0.46
C HIS A 84 -4.95 -9.51 1.47
N VAL A 85 -3.99 -8.57 1.55
CA VAL A 85 -4.01 -7.48 2.52
C VAL A 85 -3.31 -6.23 1.98
N TYR A 86 -3.85 -5.06 2.34
CA TYR A 86 -3.26 -3.75 2.10
C TYR A 86 -2.81 -3.13 3.41
N TRP A 87 -1.60 -2.60 3.42
CA TRP A 87 -0.94 -1.98 4.56
C TRP A 87 -0.59 -0.52 4.24
N VAL A 88 -0.84 0.35 5.20
CA VAL A 88 -0.43 1.76 5.18
C VAL A 88 0.16 2.13 6.54
N HIS A 89 0.98 3.17 6.61
CA HIS A 89 1.41 3.69 7.90
C HIS A 89 0.43 4.73 8.45
N ASP A 90 0.24 4.70 9.77
CA ASP A 90 -0.28 5.84 10.50
C ASP A 90 0.66 7.05 10.34
N PHE A 91 0.11 8.21 10.02
CA PHE A 91 0.90 9.40 9.68
C PHE A 91 1.71 9.95 10.87
N ASP A 92 1.19 9.81 12.09
CA ASP A 92 1.81 10.37 13.30
C ASP A 92 2.75 9.37 13.99
N SER A 93 2.26 8.16 14.23
CA SER A 93 3.00 7.12 14.96
C SER A 93 3.90 6.27 14.07
N GLU A 94 3.72 6.33 12.75
CA GLU A 94 4.41 5.49 11.76
C GLU A 94 4.19 3.99 11.98
N ALA A 95 3.16 3.60 12.75
CA ALA A 95 2.79 2.20 12.92
C ALA A 95 2.07 1.66 11.68
N TRP A 96 2.24 0.38 11.38
CA TRP A 96 1.48 -0.29 10.33
C TRP A 96 -0.01 -0.40 10.69
N LEU A 97 -0.86 -0.11 9.71
CA LEU A 97 -2.30 -0.20 9.77
C LEU A 97 -2.82 -1.02 8.58
N LEU A 98 -3.88 -1.78 8.82
CA LEU A 98 -4.70 -2.31 7.74
C LEU A 98 -5.39 -1.13 7.04
N ALA A 99 -5.22 -1.02 5.72
CA ALA A 99 -5.74 0.10 4.96
C ALA A 99 -7.28 0.24 5.07
N ASP A 100 -7.99 -0.90 5.20
CA ASP A 100 -9.44 -0.94 5.36
C ASP A 100 -9.94 -0.49 6.75
N LYS A 101 -9.03 -0.33 7.72
CA LYS A 101 -9.32 0.21 9.07
C LYS A 101 -8.86 1.65 9.26
N ALA A 102 -8.08 2.18 8.33
CA ALA A 102 -7.56 3.54 8.43
C ALA A 102 -8.62 4.57 8.01
N THR A 103 -8.55 5.76 8.63
CA THR A 103 -9.18 6.97 8.11
C THR A 103 -8.18 7.69 7.25
N LEU A 104 -8.45 7.81 5.95
CA LEU A 104 -7.51 8.45 5.02
C LEU A 104 -7.86 9.93 4.91
N VAL A 105 -6.83 10.77 4.84
CA VAL A 105 -6.99 12.19 4.51
C VAL A 105 -6.39 12.41 3.14
N GLN A 106 -7.18 13.06 2.29
CA GLN A 106 -6.74 13.60 1.03
C GLN A 106 -6.60 15.12 1.21
N SER A 107 -5.49 15.70 0.78
CA SER A 107 -5.28 17.15 0.78
C SER A 107 -4.38 17.61 -0.37
N ALA A 108 -4.87 18.54 -1.18
CA ALA A 108 -4.12 19.14 -2.28
C ALA A 108 -2.93 20.01 -1.83
N THR A 109 -2.92 20.46 -0.56
CA THR A 109 -1.84 21.30 0.00
C THR A 109 -0.75 20.48 0.68
N LEU A 110 -1.00 19.19 0.91
CA LEU A 110 -0.05 18.29 1.54
C LEU A 110 0.98 17.81 0.52
N SER A 111 2.26 18.03 0.82
CA SER A 111 3.35 17.43 0.06
C SER A 111 3.54 15.98 0.50
N THR A 112 3.31 15.05 -0.43
CA THR A 112 3.63 13.62 -0.28
C THR A 112 4.55 13.20 -1.43
N PRO A 113 5.20 12.02 -1.33
CA PRO A 113 5.80 11.37 -2.49
C PRO A 113 4.84 11.36 -3.67
N MET A 114 5.37 11.73 -4.85
CA MET A 114 4.64 11.87 -6.12
C MET A 114 3.41 12.81 -6.11
N GLY A 115 3.21 13.59 -5.05
CA GLY A 115 2.19 14.65 -4.99
C GLY A 115 0.74 14.15 -4.87
N TRP A 116 0.53 12.90 -4.44
CA TRP A 116 -0.82 12.34 -4.28
C TRP A 116 -1.64 12.99 -3.16
N GLY A 117 -1.00 13.59 -2.16
CA GLY A 117 -1.71 14.28 -1.07
C GLY A 117 -2.50 13.34 -0.16
N LEU A 118 -2.10 12.07 -0.06
CA LEU A 118 -2.78 11.03 0.72
C LEU A 118 -1.96 10.62 1.94
N ILE A 119 -2.61 10.61 3.11
CA ILE A 119 -2.07 10.09 4.38
C ILE A 119 -3.15 9.28 5.11
N ALA A 120 -2.75 8.45 6.07
CA ALA A 120 -3.65 7.59 6.83
C ALA A 120 -3.51 7.85 8.33
N PHE A 121 -4.63 7.72 9.04
CA PHE A 121 -4.69 7.80 10.49
C PHE A 121 -5.40 6.58 11.08
N ALA A 122 -4.87 6.05 12.17
CA ALA A 122 -5.50 5.02 12.98
C ALA A 122 -6.74 5.57 13.71
N ASP A 123 -6.65 6.80 14.20
CA ASP A 123 -7.71 7.49 14.94
C ASP A 123 -8.47 8.48 14.04
N PRO A 124 -9.78 8.28 13.80
CA PRO A 124 -10.60 9.23 13.07
C PRO A 124 -10.59 10.64 13.67
N ALA A 125 -10.40 10.79 14.98
CA ALA A 125 -10.31 12.10 15.63
C ALA A 125 -9.03 12.84 15.22
N ALA A 126 -7.89 12.14 15.13
CA ALA A 126 -6.63 12.71 14.65
C ALA A 126 -6.73 13.16 13.18
N ALA A 127 -7.41 12.38 12.34
CA ALA A 127 -7.70 12.78 10.95
C ALA A 127 -8.55 14.05 10.89
N ALA A 128 -9.58 14.16 11.74
CA ALA A 128 -10.43 15.35 11.82
C ALA A 128 -9.65 16.58 12.30
N ASP A 129 -8.79 16.42 13.31
CA ASP A 129 -7.92 17.48 13.81
C ASP A 129 -6.94 17.96 12.73
N TYR A 130 -6.36 17.02 11.97
CA TYR A 130 -5.51 17.35 10.83
C TYR A 130 -6.28 18.16 9.78
N VAL A 131 -7.46 17.71 9.37
CA VAL A 131 -8.30 18.42 8.38
C VAL A 131 -8.69 19.82 8.88
N ALA A 132 -9.04 19.96 10.16
CA ALA A 132 -9.36 21.26 10.74
C ALA A 132 -8.16 22.23 10.76
N ALA A 133 -6.94 21.71 10.96
CA ALA A 133 -5.72 22.50 11.06
C ALA A 133 -5.07 22.81 9.71
N GLN A 134 -5.06 21.85 8.78
CA GLN A 134 -4.28 21.89 7.54
C GLN A 134 -5.16 21.89 6.27
N GLY A 135 -6.47 21.65 6.41
CA GLY A 135 -7.39 21.46 5.30
C GLY A 135 -7.36 20.04 4.73
N GLY A 136 -8.13 19.84 3.65
CA GLY A 136 -8.36 18.53 3.03
C GLY A 136 -9.70 17.93 3.41
N SER A 137 -9.86 16.63 3.19
CA SER A 137 -11.07 15.88 3.50
C SER A 137 -10.75 14.43 3.84
N THR A 138 -11.53 13.85 4.74
CA THR A 138 -11.44 12.42 5.04
C THR A 138 -12.10 11.58 3.95
N THR A 139 -11.54 10.41 3.67
CA THR A 139 -12.06 9.40 2.75
C THR A 139 -11.77 8.00 3.27
N THR A 140 -12.35 6.97 2.63
CA THR A 140 -12.06 5.57 2.94
C THR A 140 -11.15 4.97 1.88
N PHE A 141 -10.46 3.89 2.24
CA PHE A 141 -9.63 3.16 1.28
C PHE A 141 -10.46 2.61 0.11
N ALA A 142 -11.67 2.10 0.39
CA ALA A 142 -12.57 1.57 -0.63
C ALA A 142 -13.02 2.65 -1.65
N ASP A 143 -13.32 3.87 -1.17
CA ASP A 143 -13.69 4.99 -2.04
C ASP A 143 -12.53 5.37 -2.97
N LEU A 144 -11.30 5.39 -2.45
CA LEU A 144 -10.10 5.64 -3.25
C LEU A 144 -9.85 4.53 -4.28
N GLN A 145 -10.00 3.26 -3.91
CA GLN A 145 -9.87 2.16 -4.87
C GLN A 145 -10.87 2.30 -6.02
N GLN A 146 -12.13 2.62 -5.70
CA GLN A 146 -13.15 2.87 -6.72
C GLN A 146 -12.80 4.07 -7.61
N LEU A 147 -12.30 5.15 -7.00
CA LEU A 147 -11.87 6.35 -7.71
C LEU A 147 -10.73 6.02 -8.69
N PHE A 148 -9.67 5.34 -8.25
CA PHE A 148 -8.54 4.96 -9.10
C PHE A 148 -8.94 3.96 -10.20
N ALA A 149 -9.82 2.99 -9.89
CA ALA A 149 -10.34 2.04 -10.87
C ALA A 149 -11.18 2.70 -11.99
N SER A 150 -11.74 3.90 -11.74
CA SER A 150 -12.46 4.65 -12.77
C SER A 150 -11.56 5.24 -13.86
N GLY A 151 -10.23 5.28 -13.62
CA GLY A 151 -9.25 5.84 -14.55
C GLY A 151 -9.26 7.37 -14.67
N ALA A 152 -10.03 8.07 -13.83
CA ALA A 152 -10.20 9.53 -13.88
C ALA A 152 -9.21 10.31 -12.99
N VAL A 153 -8.09 9.69 -12.58
CA VAL A 153 -7.30 10.16 -11.43
C VAL A 153 -5.81 10.20 -11.74
N ASP A 154 -5.23 11.37 -11.55
CA ASP A 154 -3.79 11.60 -11.45
C ASP A 154 -3.53 12.53 -10.25
N PRO A 155 -2.28 12.79 -9.84
CA PRO A 155 -2.01 13.66 -8.69
C PRO A 155 -2.65 15.06 -8.78
N THR A 156 -2.80 15.59 -10.00
CA THR A 156 -3.39 16.90 -10.26
C THR A 156 -4.92 16.87 -10.24
N THR A 157 -5.56 15.81 -10.75
CA THR A 157 -7.03 15.69 -10.72
C THR A 157 -7.53 15.24 -9.35
N LEU A 158 -6.75 14.43 -8.63
CA LEU A 158 -7.01 14.09 -7.23
C LEU A 158 -6.97 15.37 -6.37
N SER A 159 -6.04 16.27 -6.64
CA SER A 159 -5.99 17.61 -6.05
C SER A 159 -7.07 18.58 -6.58
N GLY A 160 -7.64 18.30 -7.75
CA GLY A 160 -8.68 19.11 -8.40
C GLY A 160 -10.11 18.80 -7.92
N HIS A 161 -10.41 17.57 -7.51
CA HIS A 161 -11.71 17.18 -6.95
C HIS A 161 -12.11 17.99 -5.69
N PHE A 162 -11.14 18.64 -5.02
CA PHE A 162 -11.38 19.58 -3.93
C PHE A 162 -12.12 20.85 -4.36
N HIS A 163 -11.85 21.36 -5.57
CA HIS A 163 -12.44 22.61 -6.03
C HIS A 163 -13.93 22.47 -6.35
N GLU A 164 -14.36 21.31 -6.84
CA GLU A 164 -15.77 21.05 -7.17
C GLU A 164 -16.62 20.82 -5.90
N SER A 165 -16.08 20.09 -4.91
CA SER A 165 -16.77 19.77 -3.66
C SER A 165 -16.95 21.00 -2.76
N ALA A 166 -15.96 21.90 -2.70
CA ALA A 166 -16.06 23.14 -1.92
C ALA A 166 -17.09 24.13 -2.50
N ALA A 167 -17.30 24.14 -3.82
CA ALA A 167 -18.30 25.00 -4.47
C ALA A 167 -19.75 24.57 -4.18
N GLN A 168 -19.99 23.29 -3.89
CA GLN A 168 -21.34 22.79 -3.58
C GLN A 168 -21.80 23.10 -2.15
N HIS A 169 -20.92 23.57 -1.26
CA HIS A 169 -21.28 23.95 0.10
C HIS A 169 -21.64 25.44 0.26
N SER A 170 -21.48 26.28 -0.77
CA SER A 170 -21.85 27.69 -0.72
C SER A 170 -23.24 28.04 -1.27
N ASP A 171 -23.93 27.10 -1.92
CA ASP A 171 -25.16 27.40 -2.70
C ASP A 171 -26.50 27.16 -1.97
N THR A 172 -26.50 26.88 -0.66
CA THR A 172 -27.75 26.72 0.12
C THR A 172 -28.11 27.90 1.03
N LEU A 173 -27.44 29.05 0.91
CA LEU A 173 -27.75 30.24 1.70
C LEU A 173 -28.08 31.47 0.85
N ASN A 174 -28.96 31.37 -0.16
CA ASN A 174 -29.66 32.57 -0.61
C ASN A 174 -30.96 32.32 -1.38
N HIS A 175 -31.98 31.75 -0.74
CA HIS A 175 -33.36 31.98 -1.19
C HIS A 175 -34.31 32.09 0.00
N THR A 176 -34.42 33.30 0.54
CA THR A 176 -35.64 33.75 1.21
C THR A 176 -35.76 35.27 1.11
N ASN A 177 -36.87 35.71 0.50
CA ASN A 177 -37.49 37.05 0.50
C ASN A 177 -36.89 38.11 -0.45
N ASP A 178 -37.48 38.23 -1.64
CA ASP A 178 -38.50 39.27 -1.94
C ASP A 178 -39.31 38.91 -3.19
#